data_AF-A0A2N3A5A7-F1
#
_entry.id   AF-A0A2N3A5A7-F1
#
_cell.length_a   1.000
_cell.length_b   1.000
_cell.length_c   1.000
_cell.angle_alpha   90.00
_cell.angle_beta   90.00
_cell.angle_gamma   90.00
#
_symmetry.space_group_name_H-M   'P 1'
#
loop_
_entity.id
_entity.type
_entity.pdbx_description
1 polymer ?
#
loop_
_entity_poly.entity_id
_entity_poly.type
_entity_poly.pdbx_seq_one_letter_code
_entity_poly.pdbx_strand_id
1 'polypeptide(L)'
;MKLINNIQKLKNRIWISIISGILASLSYLSIFVINGFEVTIFNLFIALQIPDYLLKIFLFIAALVFSLTSLFVIVRHGFKKGLIIQSLIFLTISVLIAIPEIKKNQDYRLFQKTANESLSAYEFAELFIKATEKENISALSNLARNKSLPDSIEIKLSHSKYPDVRQVVAWSTDSKDILIKLSEDDYSKVRAAVATNKLTPIEIVGSLQNDENEIVRNTAFAMIKARQ
;
A
#
# COMPACT_ATOMS: atom_id res chain seq x y z
N MET A 1 -32.03 -51.58 -7.21
CA MET A 1 -31.35 -51.16 -5.95
C MET A 1 -30.17 -50.21 -6.17
N LYS A 2 -29.20 -50.49 -7.06
CA LYS A 2 -28.06 -49.58 -7.36
C LYS A 2 -28.44 -48.19 -7.92
N LEU A 3 -29.43 -48.13 -8.81
CA LEU A 3 -29.86 -46.87 -9.44
C LEU A 3 -30.48 -45.90 -8.43
N ILE A 4 -31.34 -46.41 -7.55
CA ILE A 4 -32.01 -45.65 -6.47
C ILE A 4 -30.96 -45.11 -5.48
N ASN A 5 -29.96 -45.92 -5.10
CA ASN A 5 -28.85 -45.47 -4.25
C ASN A 5 -28.00 -44.37 -4.90
N ASN A 6 -27.77 -44.42 -6.22
CA ASN A 6 -27.04 -43.37 -6.93
C ASN A 6 -27.84 -42.06 -7.03
N ILE A 7 -29.15 -42.14 -7.21
CA ILE A 7 -30.05 -40.97 -7.21
C ILE A 7 -30.09 -40.34 -5.81
N GLN A 8 -30.20 -41.15 -4.76
CA GLN A 8 -30.15 -40.68 -3.37
C GLN A 8 -28.82 -39.95 -3.06
N LYS A 9 -27.70 -40.50 -3.55
CA LYS A 9 -26.35 -39.96 -3.35
C LYS A 9 -26.12 -38.66 -4.14
N LEU A 10 -26.71 -38.53 -5.33
CA LEU A 10 -26.70 -37.30 -6.13
C LEU A 10 -27.55 -36.21 -5.45
N LYS A 11 -28.73 -36.57 -4.96
CA LYS A 11 -29.62 -35.68 -4.21
C LYS A 11 -28.92 -35.11 -2.96
N ASN A 12 -28.23 -35.96 -2.20
CA ASN A 12 -27.45 -35.52 -1.02
C ASN A 12 -26.29 -34.58 -1.40
N ARG A 13 -25.64 -34.77 -2.54
CA ARG A 13 -24.56 -33.86 -3.02
C ARG A 13 -25.10 -32.48 -3.39
N ILE A 14 -26.25 -32.43 -4.06
CA ILE A 14 -26.93 -31.18 -4.42
C ILE A 14 -27.36 -30.45 -3.15
N TRP A 15 -27.93 -31.15 -2.17
CA TRP A 15 -28.30 -30.57 -0.88
C TRP A 15 -27.12 -29.99 -0.11
N ILE A 16 -25.98 -30.68 -0.07
CA ILE A 16 -24.79 -30.16 0.61
C ILE A 16 -24.29 -28.86 -0.06
N SER A 17 -24.27 -28.81 -1.39
CA SER A 17 -23.86 -27.60 -2.13
C SER A 17 -24.84 -26.45 -1.95
N ILE A 18 -26.15 -26.73 -1.91
CA ILE A 18 -27.19 -25.73 -1.64
C ILE A 18 -27.04 -25.20 -0.21
N ILE A 19 -26.86 -26.09 0.76
CA ILE A 19 -26.68 -25.72 2.17
C ILE A 19 -25.40 -24.89 2.35
N SER A 20 -24.28 -25.25 1.70
CA SER A 20 -23.06 -24.44 1.78
C SER A 20 -23.20 -23.06 1.12
N GLY A 21 -23.94 -22.98 0.00
CA GLY A 21 -24.25 -21.70 -0.65
C GLY A 21 -25.15 -20.81 0.19
N ILE A 22 -26.16 -21.40 0.84
CA ILE A 22 -27.05 -20.70 1.79
C ILE A 22 -26.27 -20.24 3.01
N LEU A 23 -25.39 -21.08 3.58
CA LEU A 23 -24.58 -20.73 4.75
C LEU A 23 -23.60 -19.58 4.45
N ALA A 24 -22.98 -19.59 3.26
CA ALA A 24 -22.14 -18.49 2.78
C ALA A 24 -22.94 -17.19 2.60
N SER A 25 -24.16 -17.28 2.05
CA SER A 25 -25.06 -16.14 1.85
C SER A 25 -25.59 -15.58 3.19
N LEU A 26 -25.88 -16.43 4.17
CA LEU A 26 -26.30 -16.03 5.52
C LEU A 26 -25.14 -15.43 6.33
N SER A 27 -23.92 -15.94 6.13
CA SER A 27 -22.71 -15.35 6.72
C SER A 27 -22.46 -13.96 6.14
N TYR A 28 -22.70 -13.77 4.84
CA TYR A 28 -22.66 -12.48 4.15
C TYR A 28 -23.68 -11.49 4.73
N LEU A 29 -24.93 -11.90 4.93
CA LEU A 29 -25.97 -11.05 5.52
C LEU A 29 -25.66 -10.68 6.99
N SER A 30 -25.12 -11.61 7.77
CA SER A 30 -24.74 -11.38 9.17
C SER A 30 -23.66 -10.30 9.32
N ILE A 31 -22.73 -10.20 8.38
CA ILE A 31 -21.67 -9.17 8.40
C ILE A 31 -22.25 -7.76 8.24
N PHE A 32 -23.26 -7.58 7.39
CA PHE A 32 -23.93 -6.27 7.24
C PHE A 32 -24.67 -5.87 8.51
N VAL A 33 -25.37 -6.82 9.13
CA VAL A 33 -26.11 -6.59 10.39
C VAL A 33 -25.16 -6.27 11.54
N ILE A 34 -24.03 -6.98 11.68
CA ILE A 34 -23.01 -6.71 12.71
C ILE A 34 -22.41 -5.31 12.57
N ASN A 35 -22.28 -4.80 11.34
CA ASN A 35 -21.76 -3.46 11.07
C ASN A 35 -22.85 -2.37 11.02
N GLY A 36 -24.09 -2.68 11.46
CA GLY A 36 -25.17 -1.70 11.62
C GLY A 36 -25.89 -1.31 10.32
N PHE A 37 -25.71 -2.05 9.23
CA PHE A 37 -26.40 -1.81 7.96
C PHE A 37 -27.73 -2.56 7.88
N GLU A 38 -28.84 -1.86 7.63
CA GLU A 38 -30.12 -2.49 7.32
C GLU A 38 -30.06 -3.16 5.94
N VAL A 39 -30.23 -4.48 5.90
CA VAL A 39 -30.23 -5.24 4.63
C VAL A 39 -31.64 -5.27 4.05
N THR A 40 -31.85 -4.47 3.00
CA THR A 40 -33.07 -4.49 2.18
C THR A 40 -32.76 -4.95 0.75
N ILE A 41 -33.77 -5.39 -0.01
CA ILE A 41 -33.62 -5.83 -1.40
C ILE A 41 -33.01 -4.73 -2.30
N PHE A 42 -33.23 -3.46 -1.95
CA PHE A 42 -32.66 -2.31 -2.64
C PHE A 42 -31.18 -2.07 -2.32
N ASN A 43 -30.69 -2.56 -1.17
CA ASN A 43 -29.29 -2.41 -0.73
C ASN A 43 -28.35 -3.49 -1.29
N LEU A 44 -28.85 -4.50 -2.01
CA LEU A 44 -28.01 -5.51 -2.67
C LEU A 44 -27.12 -4.89 -3.77
N PHE A 45 -27.51 -3.73 -4.29
CA PHE A 45 -26.72 -2.95 -5.26
C PHE A 45 -25.45 -2.32 -4.66
N ILE A 46 -25.37 -2.17 -3.33
CA ILE A 46 -24.15 -1.71 -2.63
C ILE A 46 -23.02 -2.73 -2.79
N ALA A 47 -23.34 -4.01 -3.06
CA ALA A 47 -22.34 -5.03 -3.37
C ALA A 47 -21.47 -4.69 -4.61
N LEU A 48 -22.01 -3.88 -5.55
CA LEU A 48 -21.28 -3.39 -6.73
C LEU A 48 -20.49 -2.11 -6.46
N GLN A 49 -20.71 -1.45 -5.32
CA GLN A 49 -19.92 -0.30 -4.84
C GLN A 49 -18.88 -0.70 -3.79
N ILE A 50 -18.68 -2.00 -3.57
CA ILE A 50 -17.70 -2.50 -2.61
C ILE A 50 -16.30 -1.99 -3.02
N PRO A 51 -15.57 -1.32 -2.10
CA PRO A 51 -14.17 -0.96 -2.32
C PRO A 51 -13.37 -2.15 -2.85
N ASP A 52 -12.55 -1.94 -3.88
CA ASP A 52 -11.80 -3.00 -4.58
C ASP A 52 -11.07 -3.99 -3.63
N TYR A 53 -10.64 -3.51 -2.47
CA TYR A 53 -10.06 -4.31 -1.39
C TYR A 53 -11.00 -5.37 -0.80
N LEU A 54 -12.26 -5.02 -0.53
CA LEU A 54 -13.26 -5.91 0.05
C LEU A 54 -13.72 -6.98 -0.95
N LEU A 55 -13.78 -6.65 -2.25
CA LEU A 55 -14.04 -7.61 -3.32
C LEU A 55 -12.90 -8.64 -3.42
N LYS A 56 -11.64 -8.21 -3.27
CA LYS A 56 -10.47 -9.10 -3.27
C LYS A 56 -10.41 -10.02 -2.05
N ILE A 57 -10.74 -9.52 -0.84
CA ILE A 57 -10.88 -10.35 0.37
C ILE A 57 -11.97 -11.41 0.18
N PHE A 58 -13.11 -11.01 -0.38
CA PHE A 58 -14.21 -11.93 -0.67
C PHE A 58 -13.77 -13.06 -1.63
N LEU A 59 -13.11 -12.71 -2.73
CA LEU A 59 -12.58 -13.69 -3.69
C LEU A 59 -11.56 -14.64 -3.06
N PHE A 60 -10.69 -14.12 -2.19
CA PHE A 60 -9.73 -14.93 -1.43
C PHE A 60 -10.43 -15.94 -0.50
N ILE A 61 -11.40 -15.50 0.30
CA ILE A 61 -12.15 -16.36 1.23
C ILE A 61 -12.92 -17.43 0.44
N ALA A 62 -13.58 -17.05 -0.66
CA ALA A 62 -14.31 -17.98 -1.51
C ALA A 62 -13.39 -19.08 -2.07
N ALA A 63 -12.24 -18.70 -2.64
CA ALA A 63 -11.28 -19.65 -3.19
C ALA A 63 -10.66 -20.57 -2.11
N LEU A 64 -10.41 -20.05 -0.90
CA LEU A 64 -9.95 -20.84 0.25
C LEU A 64 -10.98 -21.89 0.68
N VAL A 65 -12.26 -21.52 0.78
CA VAL A 65 -13.35 -22.43 1.13
C VAL A 65 -13.52 -23.53 0.09
N PHE A 66 -13.43 -23.20 -1.21
CA PHE A 66 -13.45 -24.20 -2.30
C PHE A 66 -12.27 -25.18 -2.24
N SER A 67 -11.08 -24.70 -1.87
CA SER A 67 -9.90 -25.56 -1.69
C SER A 67 -10.06 -26.51 -0.50
N LEU A 68 -10.50 -26.01 0.66
CA LEU A 68 -10.68 -26.81 1.87
C LEU A 68 -11.78 -27.88 1.71
N THR A 69 -12.89 -27.53 1.06
CA THR A 69 -13.97 -28.48 0.76
C THR A 69 -13.52 -29.56 -0.22
N SER A 70 -12.72 -29.21 -1.23
CA SER A 70 -12.12 -30.17 -2.16
C SER A 70 -11.15 -31.12 -1.47
N LEU A 71 -10.31 -30.61 -0.57
CA LEU A 71 -9.38 -31.40 0.23
C LEU A 71 -10.12 -32.41 1.13
N PHE A 72 -11.18 -31.98 1.81
CA PHE A 72 -12.01 -32.84 2.65
C PHE A 72 -12.64 -34.00 1.85
N VAL A 73 -13.09 -33.73 0.61
CA VAL A 73 -13.64 -34.76 -0.28
C VAL A 73 -12.56 -35.77 -0.68
N ILE A 74 -11.34 -35.32 -0.99
CA ILE A 74 -10.21 -36.19 -1.33
C ILE A 74 -9.87 -37.12 -0.16
N VAL A 75 -9.74 -36.58 1.06
CA VAL A 75 -9.42 -37.34 2.28
C VAL A 75 -10.49 -38.41 2.57
N ARG A 76 -11.77 -38.10 2.37
CA ARG A 76 -12.88 -38.99 2.74
C ARG A 76 -13.24 -40.03 1.65
N HIS A 77 -12.95 -39.77 0.38
CA HIS A 77 -13.48 -40.58 -0.74
C HIS A 77 -12.44 -41.00 -1.80
N GLY A 78 -11.15 -40.70 -1.59
CA GLY A 78 -10.05 -41.14 -2.45
C GLY A 78 -9.73 -40.21 -3.62
N PHE A 79 -8.52 -40.40 -4.17
CA PHE A 79 -7.88 -39.49 -5.13
C PHE A 79 -8.53 -39.50 -6.52
N LYS A 80 -9.28 -38.44 -6.84
CA LYS A 80 -9.74 -38.17 -8.22
C LYS A 80 -8.93 -37.04 -8.84
N LYS A 81 -8.23 -37.31 -9.95
CA LYS A 81 -7.36 -36.34 -10.65
C LYS A 81 -8.05 -34.99 -10.89
N GLY A 82 -9.31 -34.97 -11.31
CA GLY A 82 -10.06 -33.72 -11.55
C GLY A 82 -10.26 -32.85 -10.31
N LEU A 83 -10.47 -33.46 -9.12
CA LEU A 83 -10.62 -32.72 -7.87
C LEU A 83 -9.30 -32.11 -7.39
N ILE A 84 -8.19 -32.84 -7.60
CA ILE A 84 -6.84 -32.36 -7.27
C ILE A 84 -6.49 -31.14 -8.14
N ILE A 85 -6.73 -31.24 -9.45
CA ILE A 85 -6.51 -30.13 -10.39
C ILE A 85 -7.34 -28.91 -10.00
N GLN A 86 -8.62 -29.10 -9.66
CA GLN A 86 -9.51 -28.02 -9.24
C GLN A 86 -9.03 -27.35 -7.94
N SER A 87 -8.64 -28.13 -6.93
CA SER A 87 -8.10 -27.61 -5.66
C SER A 87 -6.79 -26.83 -5.86
N LEU A 88 -5.91 -27.30 -6.73
CA LEU A 88 -4.67 -26.60 -7.09
C LEU A 88 -4.95 -25.28 -7.80
N ILE A 89 -5.91 -25.24 -8.74
CA ILE A 89 -6.30 -24.01 -9.45
C ILE A 89 -6.86 -22.97 -8.47
N PHE A 90 -7.74 -23.38 -7.54
CA PHE A 90 -8.26 -22.42 -6.57
C PHE A 90 -7.19 -21.93 -5.61
N LEU A 91 -6.29 -22.81 -5.14
CA LEU A 91 -5.17 -22.40 -4.29
C LEU A 91 -4.24 -21.40 -5.00
N THR A 92 -3.93 -21.60 -6.29
CA THR A 92 -3.09 -20.67 -7.05
C THR A 92 -3.78 -19.34 -7.26
N ILE A 93 -5.08 -19.31 -7.55
CA ILE A 93 -5.87 -18.06 -7.64
C ILE A 93 -5.87 -17.32 -6.29
N SER A 94 -6.08 -18.02 -5.17
CA SER A 94 -6.02 -17.41 -3.82
C SER A 94 -4.67 -16.76 -3.55
N VAL A 95 -3.58 -17.46 -3.87
CA VAL A 95 -2.21 -16.98 -3.66
C VAL A 95 -1.92 -15.76 -4.56
N LEU A 96 -2.36 -15.80 -5.82
CA LEU A 96 -2.17 -14.71 -6.78
C LEU A 96 -2.89 -13.42 -6.35
N ILE A 97 -4.07 -13.54 -5.73
CA ILE A 97 -4.83 -12.39 -5.19
C ILE A 97 -4.23 -11.89 -3.87
N ALA A 98 -3.80 -12.79 -2.98
CA ALA A 98 -3.33 -12.43 -1.65
C ALA A 98 -1.95 -11.75 -1.65
N ILE A 99 -1.01 -12.21 -2.48
CA ILE A 99 0.38 -11.71 -2.45
C ILE A 99 0.47 -10.19 -2.73
N PRO A 100 -0.16 -9.63 -3.79
CA PRO A 100 -0.12 -8.20 -4.05
C PRO A 100 -0.71 -7.38 -2.90
N GLU A 101 -1.79 -7.86 -2.30
CA GLU A 101 -2.48 -7.16 -1.22
C GLU A 101 -1.68 -7.18 0.09
N ILE A 102 -1.04 -8.31 0.40
CA ILE A 102 -0.11 -8.42 1.54
C ILE A 102 1.06 -7.46 1.34
N LYS A 103 1.63 -7.39 0.13
CA LYS A 103 2.73 -6.46 -0.19
C LYS A 103 2.29 -5.01 -0.01
N LYS A 104 1.11 -4.63 -0.56
CA LYS A 104 0.53 -3.29 -0.42
C LYS A 104 0.28 -2.91 1.04
N ASN A 105 -0.24 -3.83 1.85
CA ASN A 105 -0.48 -3.60 3.28
C ASN A 105 0.85 -3.42 4.04
N GLN A 106 1.89 -4.18 3.71
CA GLN A 106 3.21 -3.99 4.30
C GLN A 106 3.81 -2.61 3.99
N ASP A 107 3.64 -2.12 2.76
CA ASP A 107 4.12 -0.79 2.36
C ASP A 107 3.31 0.33 3.02
N TYR A 108 1.99 0.15 3.15
CA TYR A 108 1.11 1.05 3.89
C TYR A 108 1.46 1.14 5.38
N ARG A 109 1.73 0.00 6.03
CA ARG A 109 2.18 -0.02 7.43
C ARG A 109 3.52 0.66 7.62
N LEU A 110 4.45 0.49 6.69
CA LEU A 110 5.75 1.15 6.75
C LEU A 110 5.60 2.67 6.63
N PHE A 111 4.75 3.14 5.72
CA PHE A 111 4.40 4.54 5.58
C PHE A 111 3.82 5.12 6.89
N GLN A 112 2.86 4.44 7.51
CA GLN A 112 2.27 4.91 8.78
C GLN A 112 3.30 5.02 9.91
N LYS A 113 4.19 4.02 10.04
CA LYS A 113 5.23 4.03 11.08
C LYS A 113 6.22 5.19 10.90
N THR A 114 6.60 5.47 9.66
CA THR A 114 7.51 6.57 9.33
C THR A 114 6.88 7.95 9.50
N ALA A 115 5.55 8.04 9.55
CA ALA A 115 4.82 9.29 9.82
C ALA A 115 4.75 9.65 11.31
N ASN A 116 5.21 8.79 12.22
CA ASN A 116 5.24 9.10 13.65
C ASN A 116 6.24 10.23 13.92
N GLU A 117 5.79 11.35 14.48
CA GLU A 117 6.64 12.52 14.75
C GLU A 117 7.60 12.31 15.93
N SER A 118 7.38 11.29 16.77
CA SER A 118 8.16 11.02 17.98
C SER A 118 8.95 9.71 17.87
N LEU A 119 9.76 9.57 16.82
CA LEU A 119 10.63 8.41 16.62
C LEU A 119 11.94 8.58 17.40
N SER A 120 12.35 7.55 18.11
CA SER A 120 13.70 7.45 18.67
C SER A 120 14.74 7.26 17.56
N ALA A 121 16.01 7.59 17.85
CA ALA A 121 17.11 7.41 16.89
C ALA A 121 17.26 5.95 16.41
N TYR A 122 16.98 4.98 17.28
CA TYR A 122 16.98 3.55 16.93
C TYR A 122 15.87 3.22 15.93
N GLU A 123 14.64 3.66 16.21
CA GLU A 123 13.50 3.43 15.32
C GLU A 123 13.70 4.09 13.96
N PHE A 124 14.29 5.29 13.93
CA PHE A 124 14.68 5.95 12.69
C PHE A 124 15.61 5.09 11.84
N ALA A 125 16.71 4.58 12.44
CA ALA A 125 17.67 3.76 11.73
C ALA A 125 17.01 2.47 11.21
N GLU A 126 16.21 1.80 12.03
CA GLU A 126 15.50 0.59 11.64
C GLU A 126 14.51 0.83 10.48
N LEU A 127 13.69 1.88 10.57
CA LEU A 127 12.72 2.22 9.54
C LEU A 127 13.38 2.71 8.25
N PHE A 128 14.48 3.46 8.35
CA PHE A 128 15.26 3.91 7.21
C PHE A 128 15.86 2.74 6.42
N ILE A 129 16.46 1.76 7.12
CA ILE A 129 16.99 0.53 6.49
C ILE A 129 15.87 -0.19 5.75
N LYS A 130 14.74 -0.45 6.44
CA LYS A 130 13.58 -1.14 5.84
C LYS A 130 13.00 -0.40 4.63
N ALA A 131 12.89 0.92 4.70
CA ALA A 131 12.39 1.74 3.60
C ALA A 131 13.35 1.75 2.40
N THR A 132 14.65 1.75 2.65
CA THR A 132 15.68 1.67 1.60
C THR A 132 15.68 0.32 0.91
N GLU A 133 15.68 -0.79 1.67
CA GLU A 133 15.63 -2.16 1.13
C GLU A 133 14.39 -2.40 0.26
N LYS A 134 13.25 -1.80 0.65
CA LYS A 134 11.99 -1.90 -0.09
C LYS A 134 11.83 -0.87 -1.20
N GLU A 135 12.79 0.03 -1.36
CA GLU A 135 12.68 1.15 -2.30
C GLU A 135 11.39 1.98 -2.11
N ASN A 136 10.92 2.10 -0.87
CA ASN A 136 9.66 2.74 -0.55
C ASN A 136 9.84 4.27 -0.43
N ILE A 137 9.66 4.95 -1.56
CA ILE A 137 9.82 6.41 -1.69
C ILE A 137 8.97 7.16 -0.67
N SER A 138 7.69 6.78 -0.48
CA SER A 138 6.79 7.46 0.44
C SER A 138 7.25 7.36 1.90
N ALA A 139 7.78 6.19 2.31
CA ALA A 139 8.34 6.02 3.64
C ALA A 139 9.62 6.84 3.84
N LEU A 140 10.51 6.88 2.84
CA LEU A 140 11.72 7.70 2.86
C LEU A 140 11.38 9.20 2.93
N SER A 141 10.38 9.65 2.18
CA SER A 141 9.88 11.02 2.23
C SER A 141 9.27 11.36 3.60
N ASN A 142 8.53 10.45 4.24
CA ASN A 142 8.04 10.70 5.61
C ASN A 142 9.18 10.89 6.61
N LEU A 143 10.20 10.03 6.55
CA LEU A 143 11.39 10.18 7.41
C LEU A 143 12.08 11.53 7.17
N ALA A 144 12.23 11.95 5.92
CA ALA A 144 12.84 13.23 5.56
C ALA A 144 12.08 14.47 6.11
N ARG A 145 10.77 14.38 6.33
CA ARG A 145 9.95 15.48 6.89
C ARG A 145 9.96 15.51 8.41
N ASN A 146 10.49 14.49 9.04
CA ASN A 146 10.41 14.34 10.48
C ASN A 146 11.40 15.27 11.17
N LYS A 147 10.93 16.06 12.15
CA LYS A 147 11.74 17.05 12.87
C LYS A 147 12.85 16.43 13.73
N SER A 148 12.71 15.15 14.09
CA SER A 148 13.70 14.41 14.87
C SER A 148 14.65 13.59 14.00
N LEU A 149 14.68 13.86 12.68
CA LEU A 149 15.56 13.16 11.75
C LEU A 149 17.03 13.32 12.16
N PRO A 150 17.76 12.21 12.40
CA PRO A 150 19.18 12.29 12.70
C PRO A 150 20.00 12.78 11.49
N ASP A 151 20.95 13.69 11.71
CA ASP A 151 21.82 14.30 10.68
C ASP A 151 22.46 13.25 9.76
N SER A 152 22.93 12.14 10.35
CA SER A 152 23.57 11.04 9.60
C SER A 152 22.63 10.36 8.59
N ILE A 153 21.33 10.37 8.84
CA ILE A 153 20.31 9.83 7.93
C ILE A 153 19.87 10.92 6.95
N GLU A 154 19.75 12.17 7.40
CA GLU A 154 19.46 13.31 6.52
C GLU A 154 20.49 13.43 5.39
N ILE A 155 21.78 13.33 5.70
CA ILE A 155 22.86 13.31 4.71
C ILE A 155 22.66 12.15 3.72
N LYS A 156 22.23 10.98 4.16
CA LYS A 156 21.97 9.87 3.22
C LYS A 156 20.76 10.13 2.32
N LEU A 157 19.69 10.71 2.89
CA LEU A 157 18.47 11.05 2.15
C LEU A 157 18.71 12.19 1.14
N SER A 158 19.60 13.15 1.44
CA SER A 158 19.99 14.20 0.49
C SER A 158 20.75 13.66 -0.73
N HIS A 159 21.35 12.48 -0.63
CA HIS A 159 21.99 11.77 -1.74
C HIS A 159 21.11 10.65 -2.33
N SER A 160 19.82 10.61 -1.97
CA SER A 160 18.90 9.58 -2.47
C SER A 160 18.86 9.58 -3.99
N LYS A 161 18.85 8.39 -4.61
CA LYS A 161 18.64 8.25 -6.06
C LYS A 161 17.26 8.74 -6.52
N TYR A 162 16.32 8.90 -5.60
CA TYR A 162 14.96 9.36 -5.87
C TYR A 162 14.85 10.88 -5.69
N PRO A 163 14.57 11.65 -6.77
CA PRO A 163 14.43 13.10 -6.70
C PRO A 163 13.33 13.55 -5.75
N ASP A 164 12.23 12.78 -5.63
CA ASP A 164 11.13 13.08 -4.72
C ASP A 164 11.58 13.09 -3.25
N VAL A 165 12.54 12.22 -2.88
CA VAL A 165 13.11 12.20 -1.53
C VAL A 165 14.01 13.41 -1.32
N ARG A 166 14.88 13.73 -2.29
CA ARG A 166 15.78 14.89 -2.21
C ARG A 166 15.01 16.21 -2.17
N GLN A 167 13.91 16.31 -2.93
CA GLN A 167 13.00 17.46 -2.91
C GLN A 167 12.43 17.69 -1.52
N VAL A 168 12.01 16.60 -0.85
CA VAL A 168 11.47 16.67 0.50
C VAL A 168 12.54 17.11 1.49
N VAL A 169 13.76 16.56 1.40
CA VAL A 169 14.91 17.01 2.22
C VAL A 169 15.19 18.50 2.01
N ALA A 170 15.29 18.96 0.75
CA ALA A 170 15.51 20.37 0.43
C ALA A 170 14.44 21.28 1.05
N TRP A 171 13.20 20.81 1.12
CA TRP A 171 12.09 21.59 1.68
C TRP A 171 12.09 21.65 3.21
N SER A 172 12.55 20.59 3.91
CA SER A 172 12.49 20.49 5.37
C SER A 172 13.80 20.78 6.11
N THR A 173 14.95 20.63 5.47
CA THR A 173 16.26 20.74 6.12
C THR A 173 16.56 22.17 6.59
N ASP A 174 17.29 22.28 7.71
CA ASP A 174 17.93 23.52 8.15
C ASP A 174 19.44 23.55 7.84
N SER A 175 19.99 22.46 7.29
CA SER A 175 21.38 22.34 6.93
C SER A 175 21.71 23.15 5.67
N LYS A 176 22.43 24.25 5.87
CA LYS A 176 22.89 25.12 4.77
C LYS A 176 23.76 24.38 3.76
N ASP A 177 24.61 23.45 4.22
CA ASP A 177 25.47 22.68 3.33
C ASP A 177 24.67 21.76 2.41
N ILE A 178 23.61 21.14 2.94
CA ILE A 178 22.68 20.33 2.14
C ILE A 178 21.93 21.23 1.15
N LEU A 179 21.45 22.41 1.57
CA LEU A 179 20.75 23.35 0.69
C LEU A 179 21.64 23.87 -0.44
N ILE A 180 22.90 24.21 -0.15
CA ILE A 180 23.89 24.61 -1.16
C ILE A 180 24.06 23.49 -2.18
N LYS A 181 24.29 22.25 -1.72
CA LYS A 181 24.47 21.11 -2.61
C LYS A 181 23.23 20.82 -3.47
N LEU A 182 22.04 20.84 -2.88
CA LEU A 182 20.78 20.58 -3.59
C LEU A 182 20.35 21.73 -4.50
N SER A 183 20.97 22.91 -4.38
CA SER A 183 20.73 24.03 -5.30
C SER A 183 21.27 23.75 -6.71
N GLU A 184 22.22 22.82 -6.83
CA GLU A 184 22.81 22.37 -8.09
C GLU A 184 22.21 21.03 -8.57
N ASP A 185 21.13 20.55 -7.94
CA ASP A 185 20.52 19.27 -8.28
C ASP A 185 19.99 19.26 -9.73
N ASP A 186 20.22 18.16 -10.46
CA ASP A 186 19.75 18.00 -11.84
C ASP A 186 18.23 18.21 -12.02
N TYR A 187 17.45 17.95 -10.96
CA TYR A 187 15.99 18.04 -11.01
C TYR A 187 15.51 19.41 -10.54
N SER A 188 14.88 20.16 -11.46
CA SER A 188 14.35 21.50 -11.18
C SER A 188 13.36 21.55 -10.02
N LYS A 189 12.59 20.48 -9.75
CA LYS A 189 11.71 20.40 -8.57
C LYS A 189 12.49 20.44 -7.24
N VAL A 190 13.67 19.84 -7.20
CA VAL A 190 14.56 19.87 -6.03
C VAL A 190 15.11 21.27 -5.85
N ARG A 191 15.63 21.89 -6.93
CA ARG A 191 16.12 23.28 -6.91
C ARG A 191 15.02 24.29 -6.51
N ALA A 192 13.79 24.08 -6.98
CA ALA A 192 12.63 24.90 -6.56
C ALA A 192 12.30 24.72 -5.07
N ALA A 193 12.44 23.51 -4.52
CA ALA A 193 12.29 23.28 -3.09
C ALA A 193 13.37 24.00 -2.28
N VAL A 194 14.62 24.00 -2.75
CA VAL A 194 15.70 24.82 -2.16
C VAL A 194 15.35 26.30 -2.18
N ALA A 195 14.89 26.85 -3.31
CA ALA A 195 14.47 28.26 -3.39
C ALA A 195 13.33 28.58 -2.39
N THR A 196 12.39 27.65 -2.22
CA THR A 196 11.22 27.80 -1.33
C THR A 196 11.60 27.74 0.15
N ASN A 197 12.66 27.02 0.51
CA ASN A 197 13.07 26.88 1.89
C ASN A 197 13.57 28.24 2.42
N LYS A 198 12.95 28.72 3.52
CA LYS A 198 13.23 30.01 4.14
C LYS A 198 14.63 30.10 4.75
N LEU A 199 15.24 28.96 5.06
CA LEU A 199 16.57 28.87 5.65
C LEU A 199 17.69 28.83 4.61
N THR A 200 17.34 28.67 3.33
CA THR A 200 18.31 28.73 2.22
C THR A 200 19.03 30.08 2.24
N PRO A 201 20.38 30.10 2.22
CA PRO A 201 21.14 31.35 2.17
C PRO A 201 20.69 32.27 1.05
N ILE A 202 20.64 33.58 1.30
CA ILE A 202 20.06 34.54 0.35
C ILE A 202 20.86 34.59 -0.96
N GLU A 203 22.16 34.34 -0.89
CA GLU A 203 23.07 34.26 -2.03
C GLU A 203 22.69 33.10 -2.96
N ILE A 204 22.29 31.96 -2.39
CA ILE A 204 21.83 30.78 -3.14
C ILE A 204 20.45 31.03 -3.75
N VAL A 205 19.53 31.67 -3.04
CA VAL A 205 18.25 32.08 -3.65
C VAL A 205 18.49 33.08 -4.78
N GLY A 206 19.47 33.98 -4.64
CA GLY A 206 19.90 34.92 -5.68
C GLY A 206 20.44 34.24 -6.93
N SER A 207 21.29 33.23 -6.79
CA SER A 207 21.79 32.48 -7.95
C SER A 207 20.66 31.76 -8.71
N LEU A 208 19.69 31.20 -7.99
CA LEU A 208 18.52 30.51 -8.56
C LEU A 208 17.57 31.42 -9.35
N GLN A 209 17.69 32.75 -9.27
CA GLN A 209 16.95 33.66 -10.16
C GLN A 209 17.38 33.53 -11.64
N ASN A 210 18.57 32.98 -11.88
CA ASN A 210 19.12 32.72 -13.22
C ASN A 210 19.03 31.25 -13.63
N ASP A 211 18.30 30.41 -12.88
CA ASP A 211 18.13 28.98 -13.19
C ASP A 211 17.56 28.77 -14.60
N GLU A 212 17.93 27.69 -15.28
CA GLU A 212 17.39 27.33 -16.60
C GLU A 212 15.87 27.08 -16.57
N ASN A 213 15.34 26.61 -15.44
CA ASN A 213 13.94 26.27 -15.28
C ASN A 213 13.12 27.48 -14.79
N GLU A 214 12.05 27.80 -15.52
CA GLU A 214 11.20 28.95 -15.22
C GLU A 214 10.57 28.91 -13.82
N ILE A 215 10.13 27.74 -13.36
CA ILE A 215 9.51 27.58 -12.05
C ILE A 215 10.52 27.92 -10.95
N VAL A 216 11.77 27.50 -11.11
CA VAL A 216 12.84 27.79 -10.15
C VAL A 216 13.10 29.30 -10.10
N ARG A 217 13.28 29.94 -11.26
CA ARG A 217 13.49 31.40 -11.34
C ARG A 217 12.35 32.17 -10.67
N ASN A 218 11.11 31.89 -11.05
CA ASN A 218 9.94 32.58 -10.52
C ASN A 218 9.81 32.39 -9.01
N THR A 219 10.09 31.18 -8.51
CA THR A 219 10.12 30.89 -7.08
C THR A 219 11.21 31.69 -6.36
N ALA A 220 12.43 31.71 -6.90
CA ALA A 220 13.55 32.48 -6.36
C ALA A 220 13.26 34.00 -6.32
N PHE A 221 12.66 34.56 -7.38
CA PHE A 221 12.20 35.95 -7.39
C PHE A 221 11.16 36.23 -6.30
N ALA A 222 10.16 35.37 -6.15
CA ALA A 222 9.14 35.52 -5.11
C ALA A 222 9.75 35.45 -3.70
N MET A 223 10.70 34.53 -3.50
CA MET A 223 11.33 34.31 -2.19
C MET A 223 12.32 35.40 -1.80
N ILE A 224 13.03 36.01 -2.75
CA ILE A 224 13.83 37.22 -2.48
C ILE A 224 12.94 38.38 -2.07
N LYS A 225 11.84 38.63 -2.80
CA LYS A 225 10.89 39.70 -2.45
C LYS A 225 10.27 39.50 -1.08
N ALA A 226 9.99 38.26 -0.68
CA ALA A 226 9.40 37.95 0.61
C ALA A 226 10.35 38.12 1.82
N ARG A 227 11.65 38.31 1.57
CA ARG A 227 12.70 38.45 2.61
C ARG A 227 13.23 39.88 2.77
N GLN A 228 12.77 40.81 1.91
CA GLN A 228 13.08 42.24 1.97
C GLN A 228 12.00 42.98 2.76
#